data_AF-A0A401PGW8-F1
#
_entry.id   AF-A0A401PGW8-F1
#
_cell.length_a   1.000
_cell.length_b   1.000
_cell.length_c   1.000
_cell.angle_alpha   90.00
_cell.angle_beta   90.00
_cell.angle_gamma   90.00
#
_symmetry.space_group_name_H-M   'P 1'
#
loop_
_entity.id
_entity.type
_entity.pdbx_description
1 polymer ?
#
loop_
_entity_poly.entity_id
_entity_poly.type
_entity_poly.pdbx_seq_one_letter_code
_entity_poly.pdbx_strand_id
1 'polypeptide(L)'
;MYKKCQYETWRRWFPTRAIGSCPWRQRRVTACSKGILDPSVLQNNFKYTIKKNFYDPLKLFRPNSASEDLIVTYDYASLGCPLVAHYAALWLPELQVWYNNSYYEAIKVNFVMFEVNGIYDYSYELHLSDIDCVSEAQNWTSMLNKQAHPDPHTAWNFKNYRSCRKAGPPPTAPKTSEYQIMGGWYRNRILFPKRNGFYIFKAIVINSTYSFCELSTTFGVFIYGAYPEIIYSSELLLGAFILVFIALIFIGFALR
;
A
#
# COMPACT_ATOMS: atom_id res chain seq x y z
N MET A 1 28.23 13.92 -0.53
CA MET A 1 28.52 13.37 0.80
C MET A 1 27.67 12.12 0.96
N TYR A 2 28.26 10.94 0.84
CA TYR A 2 27.52 9.67 0.89
C TYR A 2 27.21 9.28 2.35
N LYS A 3 26.02 8.75 2.62
CA LYS A 3 25.60 8.36 3.98
C LYS A 3 26.19 7.01 4.38
N LYS A 4 26.87 6.96 5.54
CA LYS A 4 27.55 5.77 6.09
C LYS A 4 26.64 5.11 7.13
N CYS A 5 26.43 3.80 7.04
CA CYS A 5 25.75 3.02 8.08
C CYS A 5 26.61 2.93 9.33
N GLN A 6 26.45 3.84 10.27
CA GLN A 6 26.90 3.62 11.64
C GLN A 6 25.72 3.87 12.58
N TYR A 7 25.26 2.77 13.19
CA TYR A 7 24.34 2.74 14.34
C TYR A 7 22.96 3.37 14.15
N GLU A 8 22.33 3.21 12.98
CA GLU A 8 20.92 3.56 12.82
C GLU A 8 20.04 2.42 13.37
N THR A 9 19.77 2.45 14.67
CA THR A 9 18.68 1.67 15.25
C THR A 9 17.36 2.33 14.86
N TRP A 10 16.73 1.83 13.80
CA TRP A 10 15.42 2.29 13.35
C TRP A 10 14.31 1.72 14.26
N ARG A 11 14.15 2.27 15.47
CA ARG A 11 12.94 2.03 16.28
C ARG A 11 11.85 3.04 15.88
N ARG A 12 10.70 2.52 15.45
CA ARG A 12 9.42 3.25 15.56
C ARG A 12 9.04 3.29 17.03
N TRP A 13 8.74 4.48 17.54
CA TRP A 13 7.99 4.61 18.79
C TRP A 13 6.60 5.17 18.46
N PHE A 14 5.57 4.39 18.80
CA PHE A 14 4.31 4.97 19.30
C PHE A 14 4.49 5.12 20.82
N PRO A 15 4.13 6.26 21.43
CA PRO A 15 4.48 6.57 22.80
C PRO A 15 3.55 5.86 23.79
N THR A 16 4.09 5.37 24.89
CA THR A 16 3.35 5.25 26.15
C THR A 16 4.08 6.05 27.25
N ARG A 17 3.37 7.09 27.72
CA ARG A 17 3.58 7.98 28.90
C ARG A 17 4.84 8.87 28.95
N ALA A 18 4.64 10.18 28.76
CA ALA A 18 4.62 11.19 29.84
C ALA A 18 4.39 12.62 29.28
N ILE A 19 3.36 13.28 29.82
CA ILE A 19 3.19 14.70 30.19
C ILE A 19 4.14 15.75 29.55
N GLY A 20 3.56 16.76 28.86
CA GLY A 20 4.21 18.06 28.59
C GLY A 20 4.15 18.57 27.14
N SER A 21 3.27 19.53 26.87
CA SER A 21 3.17 20.44 25.69
C SER A 21 4.53 21.08 25.27
N CYS A 22 4.89 21.52 24.05
CA CYS A 22 4.29 21.96 22.75
C CYS A 22 5.48 22.28 21.76
N PRO A 23 5.38 22.81 20.50
CA PRO A 23 4.57 22.44 19.30
C PRO A 23 5.27 22.54 17.87
N TRP A 24 4.66 21.89 16.84
CA TRP A 24 4.72 22.05 15.33
C TRP A 24 5.92 21.43 14.52
N ARG A 25 5.84 20.83 13.28
CA ARG A 25 4.80 20.63 12.23
C ARG A 25 5.26 19.62 11.12
N GLN A 26 4.61 18.46 11.00
CA GLN A 26 4.00 17.94 9.75
C GLN A 26 2.97 16.86 10.16
N ARG A 27 1.69 17.24 10.32
CA ARG A 27 0.59 16.33 10.67
C ARG A 27 0.39 15.33 9.52
N ARG A 28 0.83 14.08 9.65
CA ARG A 28 0.34 12.98 8.80
C ARG A 28 -0.61 12.12 9.60
N VAL A 29 -1.82 12.07 9.10
CA VAL A 29 -2.98 11.57 9.82
C VAL A 29 -2.92 10.05 9.79
N THR A 30 -2.93 9.43 10.97
CA THR A 30 -3.08 7.98 11.11
C THR A 30 -4.56 7.63 11.26
N ALA A 31 -4.92 6.38 10.98
CA ALA A 31 -6.29 5.91 11.18
C ALA A 31 -6.74 6.08 12.64
N CYS A 32 -5.81 5.91 13.60
CA CYS A 32 -6.09 6.11 15.02
C CYS A 32 -6.30 7.58 15.39
N SER A 33 -5.47 8.48 14.84
CA SER A 33 -5.66 9.92 15.09
C SER A 33 -6.96 10.49 14.50
N LYS A 34 -7.56 9.79 13.52
CA LYS A 34 -8.89 10.09 12.97
C LYS A 34 -10.04 9.40 13.73
N GLY A 35 -9.74 8.55 14.70
CA GLY A 35 -10.73 7.72 15.37
C GLY A 35 -11.37 6.65 14.47
N ILE A 36 -10.73 6.31 13.34
CA ILE A 36 -11.22 5.24 12.44
C ILE A 36 -10.86 3.86 12.99
N LEU A 37 -9.68 3.74 13.61
CA LEU A 37 -9.21 2.51 14.27
C LEU A 37 -8.85 2.82 15.72
N ASP A 38 -9.17 1.88 16.61
CA ASP A 38 -8.77 1.97 18.01
C ASP A 38 -7.38 1.33 18.21
N PRO A 39 -6.37 2.06 18.72
CA PRO A 39 -5.06 1.50 19.05
C PRO A 39 -5.12 0.28 19.96
N SER A 40 -6.04 0.25 20.93
CA SER A 40 -6.16 -0.85 21.90
C SER A 40 -6.60 -2.16 21.22
N VAL A 41 -7.49 -2.05 20.23
CA VAL A 41 -7.91 -3.18 19.40
C VAL A 41 -6.75 -3.70 18.57
N LEU A 42 -5.99 -2.80 17.93
CA LEU A 42 -4.84 -3.18 17.09
C LEU A 42 -3.72 -3.86 17.90
N GLN A 43 -3.52 -3.47 19.16
CA GLN A 43 -2.54 -4.08 20.06
C GLN A 43 -2.94 -5.50 20.50
N ASN A 44 -4.23 -5.82 20.47
CA ASN A 44 -4.75 -7.09 20.99
C ASN A 44 -4.86 -8.17 19.90
N ASN A 45 -3.72 -8.55 19.29
CA ASN A 45 -3.64 -9.60 18.26
C ASN A 45 -4.67 -9.44 17.13
N PHE A 46 -4.87 -8.20 16.69
CA PHE A 46 -5.85 -7.88 15.67
C PHE A 46 -5.57 -8.66 14.38
N LYS A 47 -6.62 -9.28 13.83
CA LYS A 47 -6.55 -10.01 12.56
C LYS A 47 -7.46 -9.37 11.52
N TYR A 48 -7.02 -9.36 10.28
CA TYR A 48 -7.83 -8.94 9.14
C TYR A 48 -7.72 -9.95 8.00
N THR A 49 -8.74 -9.97 7.14
CA THR A 49 -8.84 -10.92 6.03
C THR A 49 -8.55 -10.22 4.71
N ILE A 50 -7.67 -10.82 3.90
CA ILE A 50 -7.43 -10.45 2.52
C ILE A 50 -8.15 -11.47 1.65
N LYS A 51 -9.09 -11.02 0.81
CA LYS A 51 -9.82 -11.92 -0.09
C LYS A 51 -8.90 -12.50 -1.15
N LYS A 52 -9.13 -13.76 -1.52
CA LYS A 52 -8.34 -14.49 -2.53
C LYS A 52 -8.17 -13.77 -3.87
N ASN A 53 -9.13 -12.93 -4.25
CA ASN A 53 -9.10 -12.22 -5.53
C ASN A 53 -8.13 -11.01 -5.54
N PHE A 54 -7.54 -10.65 -4.41
CA PHE A 54 -6.74 -9.43 -4.28
C PHE A 54 -5.25 -9.68 -4.05
N TYR A 55 -4.80 -10.93 -3.84
CA TYR A 55 -3.41 -11.22 -3.52
C TYR A 55 -2.84 -12.42 -4.27
N ASP A 56 -1.53 -12.40 -4.48
CA ASP A 56 -0.75 -13.53 -4.99
C ASP A 56 0.02 -14.19 -3.85
N PRO A 57 -0.24 -15.48 -3.52
CA PRO A 57 0.46 -16.19 -2.46
C PRO A 57 1.98 -16.25 -2.67
N LEU A 58 2.44 -16.27 -3.93
CA LEU A 58 3.87 -16.26 -4.27
C LEU A 58 4.44 -14.85 -4.41
N LYS A 59 3.61 -13.80 -4.30
CA LYS A 59 4.04 -12.39 -4.35
C LYS A 59 4.75 -12.04 -5.67
N LEU A 60 4.30 -12.65 -6.77
CA LEU A 60 4.85 -12.47 -8.12
C LEU A 60 3.96 -11.58 -9.00
N PHE A 61 3.03 -10.86 -8.38
CA PHE A 61 2.07 -9.97 -9.06
C PHE A 61 1.23 -10.71 -10.11
N ARG A 62 0.81 -11.94 -9.81
CA ARG A 62 -0.05 -12.76 -10.70
C ARG A 62 -1.51 -12.68 -10.24
N PRO A 63 -2.41 -12.06 -11.05
CA PRO A 63 -3.81 -11.97 -10.70
C PRO A 63 -4.49 -13.34 -10.55
N ASN A 64 -5.47 -13.42 -9.64
CA ASN A 64 -6.35 -14.58 -9.44
C ASN A 64 -5.61 -15.89 -9.14
N SER A 65 -4.51 -15.81 -8.39
CA SER A 65 -3.65 -16.96 -8.09
C SER A 65 -3.91 -17.63 -6.73
N ALA A 66 -4.62 -16.97 -5.81
CA ALA A 66 -4.97 -17.55 -4.52
C ALA A 66 -6.24 -18.42 -4.57
N SER A 67 -6.25 -19.52 -3.81
CA SER A 67 -7.39 -20.44 -3.69
C SER A 67 -8.35 -20.07 -2.56
N GLU A 68 -7.86 -19.44 -1.50
CA GLU A 68 -8.59 -19.16 -0.26
C GLU A 68 -8.27 -17.77 0.30
N ASP A 69 -9.09 -17.29 1.24
CA ASP A 69 -8.88 -16.01 1.90
C ASP A 69 -7.70 -16.10 2.89
N LEU A 70 -6.86 -15.07 2.93
CA LEU A 70 -5.71 -15.01 3.83
C LEU A 70 -6.06 -14.24 5.11
N ILE A 71 -5.85 -14.86 6.28
CA ILE A 71 -5.99 -14.22 7.59
C ILE A 71 -4.62 -13.73 8.05
N VAL A 72 -4.46 -12.40 8.15
CA VAL A 72 -3.21 -11.77 8.57
C VAL A 72 -3.36 -11.21 9.98
N THR A 73 -2.37 -11.47 10.83
CA THR A 73 -2.25 -10.82 12.14
C THR A 73 -1.49 -9.51 11.98
N TYR A 74 -2.07 -8.39 12.39
CA TYR A 74 -1.46 -7.09 12.28
C TYR A 74 -0.38 -6.90 13.36
N ASP A 75 0.88 -6.77 12.94
CA ASP A 75 2.00 -6.55 13.85
C ASP A 75 2.05 -5.08 14.31
N TYR A 76 1.22 -4.74 15.30
CA TYR A 76 1.20 -3.40 15.87
C TYR A 76 2.52 -3.02 16.54
N ALA A 77 3.27 -3.99 17.08
CA ALA A 77 4.53 -3.70 17.77
C ALA A 77 5.58 -3.13 16.81
N SER A 78 5.66 -3.65 15.59
CA SER A 78 6.60 -3.14 14.57
C SER A 78 5.99 -2.04 13.68
N LEU A 79 4.70 -2.14 13.33
CA LEU A 79 4.08 -1.23 12.38
C LEU A 79 3.47 0.00 13.05
N GLY A 80 2.98 -0.17 14.28
CA GLY A 80 2.24 0.83 15.02
C GLY A 80 0.88 1.15 14.41
N CYS A 81 0.35 2.36 14.59
CA CYS A 81 -0.91 2.72 13.94
C CYS A 81 -0.72 2.98 12.43
N PRO A 82 -1.57 2.42 11.54
CA PRO A 82 -1.43 2.62 10.11
C PRO A 82 -1.71 4.07 9.69
N LEU A 83 -1.04 4.49 8.63
CA LEU A 83 -1.38 5.72 7.91
C LEU A 83 -2.79 5.59 7.32
N VAL A 84 -3.47 6.70 7.08
CA VAL A 84 -4.83 6.68 6.52
C VAL A 84 -4.87 7.29 5.13
N ALA A 85 -5.58 6.63 4.22
CA ALA A 85 -5.86 7.14 2.88
C ALA A 85 -7.31 6.86 2.49
N HIS A 86 -7.92 7.78 1.74
CA HIS A 86 -9.27 7.59 1.23
C HIS A 86 -9.22 6.91 -0.13
N TYR A 87 -10.09 5.94 -0.40
CA TYR A 87 -10.04 5.15 -1.66
C TYR A 87 -10.10 6.03 -2.92
N ALA A 88 -10.89 7.12 -2.88
CA ALA A 88 -11.07 8.02 -4.02
C ALA A 88 -9.97 9.10 -4.14
N ALA A 89 -8.99 9.12 -3.24
CA ALA A 89 -7.93 10.12 -3.25
C ALA A 89 -6.62 9.52 -3.77
N LEU A 90 -5.92 10.27 -4.64
CA LEU A 90 -4.56 9.93 -5.06
C LEU A 90 -3.62 10.02 -3.85
N TRP A 91 -3.03 8.90 -3.47
CA TRP A 91 -2.21 8.82 -2.27
C TRP A 91 -0.73 8.97 -2.60
N LEU A 92 -0.07 9.96 -1.99
CA LEU A 92 1.36 10.19 -2.15
C LEU A 92 2.14 9.60 -0.97
N PRO A 93 2.91 8.51 -1.15
CA PRO A 93 3.85 8.06 -0.14
C PRO A 93 5.00 9.05 -0.02
N GLU A 94 5.18 9.60 1.17
CA GLU A 94 6.33 10.43 1.50
C GLU A 94 7.17 9.73 2.55
N LEU A 95 8.46 9.51 2.30
CA LEU A 95 9.36 8.83 3.25
C LEU A 95 10.26 9.83 3.97
N GLN A 96 10.69 9.50 5.18
CA GLN A 96 11.54 10.35 6.01
C GLN A 96 12.67 9.53 6.64
N VAL A 97 13.84 10.15 6.76
CA VAL A 97 15.00 9.64 7.48
C VAL A 97 15.01 10.27 8.87
N TRP A 98 15.23 9.43 9.88
CA TRP A 98 15.31 9.80 11.28
C TRP A 98 16.65 9.32 11.80
N TYR A 99 17.32 10.16 12.59
CA TYR A 99 18.56 9.80 13.26
C TYR A 99 18.45 10.14 14.74
N ASN A 100 18.67 9.15 15.61
CA ASN A 100 18.58 9.30 17.06
C ASN A 100 17.30 10.01 17.52
N ASN A 101 16.14 9.49 17.09
CA ASN A 101 14.80 10.05 17.36
C ASN A 101 14.56 11.50 16.86
N SER A 102 15.47 12.06 16.08
CA SER A 102 15.32 13.38 15.47
C SER A 102 15.07 13.23 13.97
N TYR A 103 14.09 13.98 13.46
CA TYR A 103 13.87 14.08 12.02
C TYR A 103 15.15 14.62 11.37
N TYR A 104 15.66 13.89 10.37
CA TYR A 104 16.83 14.31 9.62
C TYR A 104 16.42 14.97 8.31
N GLU A 105 15.73 14.23 7.43
CA GLU A 105 15.22 14.80 6.16
C GLU A 105 14.09 13.97 5.54
N ALA A 106 13.39 14.56 4.57
CA ALA A 106 12.47 13.84 3.70
C ALA A 106 13.22 13.21 2.51
N ILE A 107 12.89 11.97 2.18
CA ILE A 107 13.48 11.27 1.04
C ILE A 107 12.89 11.86 -0.26
N LYS A 108 13.74 12.58 -1.00
CA LYS A 108 13.40 13.18 -2.30
C LYS A 108 13.94 12.38 -3.50
N VAL A 109 14.53 11.22 -3.26
CA VAL A 109 15.07 10.34 -4.30
C VAL A 109 14.07 9.24 -4.67
N ASN A 110 14.38 8.51 -5.74
CA ASN A 110 13.56 7.41 -6.22
C ASN A 110 13.54 6.24 -5.23
N PHE A 111 12.36 5.70 -4.99
CA PHE A 111 12.13 4.46 -4.26
C PHE A 111 11.06 3.63 -4.95
N VAL A 112 11.01 2.34 -4.63
CA VAL A 112 9.95 1.42 -5.09
C VAL A 112 9.23 0.87 -3.87
N MET A 113 8.01 0.39 -4.06
CA MET A 113 7.23 -0.23 -2.99
C MET A 113 6.44 -1.42 -3.50
N PHE A 114 6.25 -2.41 -2.62
CA PHE A 114 5.39 -3.56 -2.86
C PHE A 114 4.64 -3.94 -1.58
N GLU A 115 3.48 -4.58 -1.73
CA GLU A 115 2.69 -5.07 -0.61
C GLU A 115 3.20 -6.46 -0.15
N VAL A 116 3.51 -6.58 1.14
CA VAL A 116 4.27 -7.73 1.68
C VAL A 116 3.45 -9.02 1.79
N ASN A 117 2.11 -8.92 1.82
CA ASN A 117 1.18 -10.03 1.80
C ASN A 117 0.78 -10.44 0.37
N GLY A 118 1.33 -9.76 -0.64
CA GLY A 118 1.10 -10.07 -2.05
C GLY A 118 -0.13 -9.39 -2.65
N ILE A 119 -0.73 -8.41 -1.95
CA ILE A 119 -1.83 -7.62 -2.52
C ILE A 119 -1.34 -6.86 -3.75
N TYR A 120 -2.07 -6.93 -4.86
CA TYR A 120 -1.69 -6.31 -6.14
C TYR A 120 -2.77 -5.38 -6.72
N ASP A 121 -3.87 -5.14 -6.01
CA ASP A 121 -5.07 -4.43 -6.50
C ASP A 121 -4.93 -2.89 -6.54
N TYR A 122 -3.75 -2.34 -6.23
CA TYR A 122 -3.44 -0.92 -6.32
C TYR A 122 -2.71 -0.59 -7.62
N SER A 123 -2.91 0.63 -8.13
CA SER A 123 -2.28 1.12 -9.36
C SER A 123 -1.46 2.38 -9.15
N TYR A 124 -0.59 2.67 -10.11
CA TYR A 124 0.20 3.90 -10.14
C TYR A 124 -0.49 4.94 -11.02
N GLU A 125 -0.40 6.21 -10.64
CA GLU A 125 -1.00 7.29 -11.42
C GLU A 125 -0.27 7.54 -12.72
N LEU A 126 1.07 7.53 -12.66
CA LEU A 126 1.89 7.84 -13.82
C LEU A 126 2.06 6.62 -14.71
N HIS A 127 2.03 6.88 -16.01
CA HIS A 127 2.32 5.93 -17.06
C HIS A 127 3.67 6.25 -17.71
N LEU A 128 4.20 5.32 -18.52
CA LEU A 128 5.43 5.55 -19.27
C LEU A 128 5.32 6.73 -20.25
N SER A 129 4.10 7.10 -20.69
CA SER A 129 3.86 8.32 -21.48
C SER A 129 4.15 9.61 -20.74
N ASP A 130 4.05 9.60 -19.41
CA ASP A 130 4.23 10.78 -18.56
C ASP A 130 5.70 10.99 -18.18
N ILE A 131 6.56 10.03 -18.55
CA ILE A 131 7.98 10.01 -18.26
C ILE A 131 8.75 10.01 -19.59
N ASP A 132 9.76 10.87 -19.71
CA ASP A 132 10.65 10.91 -20.88
C ASP A 132 11.66 9.73 -20.87
N CYS A 133 11.15 8.50 -20.87
CA CYS A 133 11.99 7.29 -20.92
C CYS A 133 12.63 7.17 -22.31
N VAL A 134 13.96 7.04 -22.30
CA VAL A 134 14.82 6.80 -23.48
C VAL A 134 15.06 5.30 -23.67
N SER A 135 15.05 4.53 -22.58
CA SER A 135 15.24 3.08 -22.55
C SER A 135 14.08 2.38 -21.85
N GLU A 136 14.04 1.05 -21.93
CA GLU A 136 13.06 0.22 -21.23
C GLU A 136 13.04 0.53 -19.72
N ALA A 137 11.84 0.77 -19.19
CA ALA A 137 11.64 1.03 -17.77
C ALA A 137 11.58 -0.27 -16.97
N GLN A 138 12.24 -0.30 -15.82
CA GLN A 138 12.14 -1.42 -14.89
C GLN A 138 10.77 -1.43 -14.21
N ASN A 139 10.24 -2.63 -13.96
CA ASN A 139 9.01 -2.88 -13.21
C ASN A 139 9.18 -4.14 -12.33
N TRP A 140 8.28 -4.36 -11.38
CA TRP A 140 8.39 -5.47 -10.43
C TRP A 140 8.50 -6.84 -11.11
N THR A 141 7.64 -7.13 -12.09
CA THR A 141 7.63 -8.41 -12.81
C THR A 141 8.97 -8.68 -13.51
N SER A 142 9.50 -7.70 -14.25
CA SER A 142 10.79 -7.79 -14.94
C SER A 142 11.98 -7.89 -13.99
N MET A 143 11.89 -7.31 -12.80
CA MET A 143 12.94 -7.38 -11.79
C MET A 143 12.92 -8.72 -11.04
N LEU A 144 11.74 -9.27 -10.75
CA LEU A 144 11.57 -10.60 -10.18
C LEU A 144 12.04 -11.71 -11.13
N ASN A 145 11.70 -11.62 -12.41
CA ASN A 145 12.08 -12.61 -13.43
C ASN A 145 13.59 -12.72 -13.68
N LYS A 146 14.40 -11.78 -13.17
CA LYS A 146 15.86 -11.85 -13.25
C LYS A 146 16.49 -12.72 -12.17
N GLN A 147 15.73 -13.10 -11.15
CA GLN A 147 16.21 -13.93 -10.06
C GLN A 147 15.89 -15.40 -10.33
N ALA A 148 16.83 -16.29 -9.98
CA ALA A 148 16.56 -17.73 -10.01
C ALA A 148 15.46 -18.13 -9.01
N HIS A 149 15.42 -17.44 -7.86
CA HIS A 149 14.39 -17.56 -6.83
C HIS A 149 13.76 -16.19 -6.63
N PRO A 150 12.60 -15.90 -7.25
CA PRO A 150 11.95 -14.61 -7.17
C PRO A 150 11.60 -14.22 -5.73
N ASP A 151 12.08 -13.05 -5.29
CA ASP A 151 11.81 -12.48 -3.98
C ASP A 151 11.72 -10.94 -4.06
N PRO A 152 10.54 -10.34 -3.83
CA PRO A 152 10.35 -8.89 -3.87
C PRO A 152 11.26 -8.11 -2.92
N HIS A 153 11.70 -8.72 -1.82
CA HIS A 153 12.58 -8.05 -0.85
C HIS A 153 13.98 -7.79 -1.42
N THR A 154 14.41 -8.54 -2.44
CA THR A 154 15.76 -8.48 -3.01
C THR A 154 15.77 -8.17 -4.52
N ALA A 155 14.64 -8.36 -5.22
CA ALA A 155 14.52 -8.21 -6.66
C ALA A 155 14.90 -6.82 -7.18
N TRP A 156 14.52 -5.76 -6.46
CA TRP A 156 14.69 -4.39 -6.93
C TRP A 156 15.27 -3.50 -5.83
N ASN A 157 16.53 -3.11 -6.01
CA ASN A 157 17.30 -2.38 -5.01
C ASN A 157 18.30 -1.41 -5.65
N PHE A 158 19.03 -0.67 -4.82
CA PHE A 158 19.98 0.34 -5.28
C PHE A 158 21.14 -0.20 -6.14
N LYS A 159 21.46 -1.51 -6.04
CA LYS A 159 22.57 -2.12 -6.79
C LYS A 159 22.20 -2.43 -8.24
N ASN A 160 20.92 -2.70 -8.51
CA ASN A 160 20.45 -3.15 -9.83
C ASN A 160 19.50 -2.16 -10.52
N TYR A 161 19.15 -1.05 -9.86
CA TYR A 161 18.34 0.01 -10.46
C TYR A 161 19.05 0.70 -11.63
N ARG A 162 18.32 0.88 -12.73
CA ARG A 162 18.73 1.67 -13.89
C ARG A 162 17.60 2.61 -14.28
N SER A 163 17.92 3.89 -14.39
CA SER A 163 16.94 4.89 -14.82
C SER A 163 16.63 4.73 -16.31
N CYS A 164 15.34 4.69 -16.66
CA CYS A 164 14.89 4.65 -18.05
C CYS A 164 15.28 5.89 -18.87
N ARG A 165 15.72 6.97 -18.22
CA ARG A 165 16.14 8.22 -18.87
C ARG A 165 17.59 8.19 -19.38
N LYS A 166 18.32 7.11 -19.08
CA LYS A 166 19.69 6.88 -19.55
C LYS A 166 19.66 5.92 -20.74
N ALA A 167 20.74 5.92 -21.52
CA ALA A 167 20.89 4.97 -22.62
C ALA A 167 20.80 3.52 -22.11
N GLY A 168 20.09 2.68 -22.87
CA GLY A 168 19.82 1.30 -22.53
C GLY A 168 19.05 0.60 -23.65
N PRO A 169 18.49 -0.60 -23.38
CA PRO A 169 17.65 -1.30 -24.33
C PRO A 169 16.45 -0.44 -24.77
N PRO A 170 16.01 -0.53 -26.03
CA PRO A 170 14.86 0.24 -26.50
C PRO A 170 13.60 -0.11 -25.70
N PRO A 171 12.70 0.87 -25.45
CA PRO A 171 11.43 0.59 -24.79
C PRO A 171 10.59 -0.43 -25.58
N THR A 172 10.19 -1.50 -24.92
CA THR A 172 9.29 -2.53 -25.43
C THR A 172 7.90 -2.45 -24.81
N ALA A 173 7.80 -1.91 -23.59
CA ALA A 173 6.52 -1.74 -22.92
C ALA A 173 5.66 -0.66 -23.61
N PRO A 174 4.33 -0.85 -23.75
CA PRO A 174 3.43 0.19 -24.23
C PRO A 174 3.54 1.46 -23.40
N LYS A 175 3.38 2.63 -24.02
CA LYS A 175 3.37 3.93 -23.32
C LYS A 175 2.30 4.02 -22.24
N THR A 176 1.20 3.27 -22.38
CA THR A 176 0.12 3.13 -21.40
C THR A 176 0.44 2.20 -20.24
N SER A 177 1.66 1.67 -20.14
CA SER A 177 2.06 0.85 -18.99
C SER A 177 2.34 1.75 -17.79
N GLU A 178 2.03 1.25 -16.59
CA GLU A 178 2.26 1.98 -15.35
C GLU A 178 3.75 2.19 -15.07
N TYR A 179 4.10 3.40 -14.62
CA TYR A 179 5.41 3.72 -14.09
C TYR A 179 5.42 3.39 -12.60
N GLN A 180 6.19 2.38 -12.17
CA GLN A 180 6.12 1.82 -10.81
C GLN A 180 7.12 2.45 -9.81
N ILE A 181 7.88 3.45 -10.23
CA ILE A 181 8.85 4.14 -9.38
C ILE A 181 8.19 5.34 -8.71
N MET A 182 8.45 5.48 -7.42
CA MET A 182 7.91 6.52 -6.55
C MET A 182 8.98 7.53 -6.14
N GLY A 183 8.54 8.65 -5.58
CA GLY A 183 9.44 9.72 -5.13
C GLY A 183 10.09 10.45 -6.29
N GLY A 184 11.29 10.96 -6.06
CA GLY A 184 12.03 11.71 -7.08
C GLY A 184 11.31 12.96 -7.57
N TRP A 185 11.52 13.27 -8.84
CA TRP A 185 10.94 14.44 -9.52
C TRP A 185 9.45 14.29 -9.82
N TYR A 186 9.03 13.09 -10.25
CA TYR A 186 7.71 12.89 -10.87
C TYR A 186 6.57 12.74 -9.86
N ARG A 187 6.85 12.68 -8.54
CA ARG A 187 5.85 12.66 -7.46
C ARG A 187 4.66 11.71 -7.72
N ASN A 188 4.97 10.52 -8.24
CA ASN A 188 3.99 9.49 -8.56
C ASN A 188 3.10 9.17 -7.35
N ARG A 189 1.83 8.83 -7.61
CA ARG A 189 0.81 8.57 -6.58
C ARG A 189 0.19 7.20 -6.80
N ILE A 190 -0.39 6.66 -5.73
CA ILE A 190 -1.10 5.39 -5.73
C ILE A 190 -2.60 5.63 -5.80
N LEU A 191 -3.26 4.84 -6.62
CA LEU A 191 -4.70 4.71 -6.67
C LEU A 191 -5.08 3.41 -5.98
N PHE A 192 -5.99 3.51 -5.01
CA PHE A 192 -6.55 2.35 -4.34
C PHE A 192 -7.90 1.99 -4.96
N PRO A 193 -8.24 0.70 -5.01
CA PRO A 193 -9.56 0.28 -5.44
C PRO A 193 -10.61 0.75 -4.43
N LYS A 194 -11.88 0.76 -4.84
CA LYS A 194 -13.03 1.10 -3.98
C LYS A 194 -13.29 0.00 -2.94
N ARG A 195 -12.35 -0.17 -2.01
CA ARG A 195 -12.35 -1.19 -0.96
C ARG A 195 -11.71 -0.64 0.31
N ASN A 196 -12.31 -0.94 1.46
CA ASN A 196 -11.68 -0.68 2.75
C ASN A 196 -10.74 -1.82 3.12
N GLY A 197 -9.59 -1.51 3.70
CA GLY A 197 -8.66 -2.57 4.09
C GLY A 197 -7.27 -2.09 4.45
N PHE A 198 -6.48 -3.03 4.95
CA PHE A 198 -5.08 -2.83 5.27
C PHE A 198 -4.19 -3.19 4.09
N TYR A 199 -3.17 -2.37 3.89
CA TYR A 199 -2.03 -2.64 3.02
C TYR A 199 -0.77 -2.50 3.85
N ILE A 200 0.13 -3.47 3.78
CA ILE A 200 1.43 -3.38 4.43
C ILE A 200 2.48 -3.27 3.32
N PHE A 201 3.01 -2.07 3.15
CA PHE A 201 4.01 -1.79 2.12
C PHE A 201 5.42 -1.88 2.69
N LYS A 202 6.32 -2.53 1.96
CA LYS A 202 7.76 -2.33 2.11
C LYS A 202 8.22 -1.37 1.01
N ALA A 203 8.84 -0.27 1.40
CA ALA A 203 9.47 0.67 0.48
C ALA A 203 11.00 0.49 0.52
N ILE A 204 11.65 0.52 -0.65
CA ILE A 204 13.09 0.35 -0.82
C ILE A 204 13.63 1.53 -1.64
N VAL A 205 14.60 2.26 -1.09
CA VAL A 205 15.29 3.33 -1.83
C VAL A 205 16.20 2.69 -2.88
N ILE A 206 16.01 3.08 -4.14
CA ILE A 206 16.71 2.49 -5.29
C ILE A 206 17.78 3.42 -5.87
N ASN A 207 17.92 4.63 -5.36
CA ASN A 207 18.95 5.55 -5.84
C ASN A 207 20.33 5.21 -5.26
N SER A 208 21.23 4.72 -6.12
CA SER A 208 22.60 4.29 -5.74
C SER A 208 23.50 5.41 -5.22
N THR A 209 23.21 6.67 -5.52
CA THR A 209 24.03 7.81 -5.05
C THR A 209 23.58 8.34 -3.69
N TYR A 210 22.45 7.85 -3.16
CA TYR A 210 21.87 8.38 -1.93
C TYR A 210 22.48 7.80 -0.66
N SER A 211 22.73 6.49 -0.63
CA SER A 211 23.31 5.78 0.52
C SER A 211 24.17 4.60 0.07
N PHE A 212 25.17 4.24 0.87
CA PHE A 212 25.97 3.02 0.65
C PHE A 212 25.25 1.74 1.07
N CYS A 213 24.16 1.87 1.83
CA CYS A 213 23.39 0.75 2.35
C CYS A 213 22.01 0.69 1.73
N GLU A 214 21.41 -0.50 1.83
CA GLU A 214 20.01 -0.67 1.49
C GLU A 214 19.14 0.04 2.53
N LEU A 215 18.47 1.11 2.12
CA LEU A 215 17.49 1.80 2.94
C LEU A 215 16.10 1.28 2.58
N SER A 216 15.44 0.67 3.55
CA SER A 216 14.06 0.20 3.41
C SER A 216 13.26 0.42 4.69
N THR A 217 11.93 0.50 4.55
CA THR A 217 11.00 0.61 5.68
C THR A 217 9.70 -0.09 5.34
N THR A 218 9.08 -0.73 6.33
CA THR A 218 7.76 -1.38 6.20
C THR A 218 6.71 -0.60 6.98
N PHE A 219 5.59 -0.24 6.38
CA PHE A 219 4.54 0.54 7.05
C PHE A 219 3.14 0.08 6.64
N GLY A 220 2.18 0.24 7.55
CA GLY A 220 0.77 -0.04 7.29
C GLY A 220 0.03 1.20 6.77
N VAL A 221 -0.89 0.99 5.83
CA VAL A 221 -1.86 1.97 5.35
C VAL A 221 -3.26 1.36 5.46
N PHE A 222 -4.19 2.10 6.04
CA PHE A 222 -5.60 1.73 6.09
C PHE A 222 -6.39 2.60 5.12
N ILE A 223 -7.09 1.94 4.21
CA ILE A 223 -7.96 2.58 3.21
C ILE A 223 -9.39 2.62 3.76
N TYR A 224 -10.00 3.80 3.69
CA TYR A 224 -11.36 4.04 4.14
C TYR A 224 -12.22 4.73 3.08
N GLY A 225 -13.53 4.75 3.34
CA GLY A 225 -14.53 5.48 2.56
C GLY A 225 -15.25 4.66 1.50
N ALA A 226 -14.80 3.43 1.23
CA ALA A 226 -15.57 2.53 0.39
C ALA A 226 -16.83 2.09 1.15
N TYR A 227 -17.97 2.12 0.48
CA TYR A 227 -19.18 1.51 1.02
C TYR A 227 -18.95 0.00 1.21
N PRO A 228 -19.52 -0.61 2.27
CA PRO A 228 -19.45 -2.06 2.41
C PRO A 228 -20.01 -2.72 1.15
N GLU A 229 -19.35 -3.78 0.68
CA GLU A 229 -19.90 -4.60 -0.40
C GLU A 229 -21.27 -5.11 0.04
N ILE A 230 -22.32 -4.70 -0.68
CA ILE A 230 -23.67 -5.13 -0.37
C ILE A 230 -23.76 -6.60 -0.78
N ILE A 231 -23.83 -7.49 0.22
CA ILE A 231 -23.87 -8.95 0.02
C ILE A 231 -25.13 -9.37 -0.75
N TYR A 232 -26.17 -8.54 -0.73
CA TYR A 232 -27.42 -8.75 -1.45
C TYR A 232 -27.54 -7.77 -2.61
N SER A 233 -27.84 -8.27 -3.80
CA SER A 233 -28.28 -7.40 -4.89
C SER A 233 -29.51 -6.62 -4.43
N SER A 234 -29.57 -5.32 -4.74
CA SER A 234 -30.75 -4.49 -4.50
C SER A 234 -32.01 -5.11 -5.11
N GLU A 235 -31.87 -5.87 -6.20
CA GLU A 235 -32.95 -6.60 -6.86
C GLU A 235 -33.50 -7.75 -6.00
N LEU A 236 -32.63 -8.48 -5.30
CA LEU A 236 -33.02 -9.57 -4.40
C LEU A 236 -33.81 -9.03 -3.19
N LEU A 237 -33.36 -7.91 -2.63
CA LEU A 237 -34.06 -7.24 -1.52
C LEU A 237 -35.43 -6.71 -1.96
N LEU A 238 -35.50 -6.08 -3.14
CA LEU A 238 -36.76 -5.57 -3.69
C LEU A 238 -37.75 -6.71 -3.98
N GLY A 239 -37.26 -7.81 -4.58
CA GLY A 239 -38.07 -8.99 -4.85
C GLY A 239 -38.63 -9.63 -3.56
N ALA A 240 -37.81 -9.77 -2.53
CA ALA A 240 -38.25 -10.27 -1.22
C ALA A 240 -39.31 -9.34 -0.59
N PHE A 241 -39.13 -8.03 -0.70
CA PHE A 241 -40.08 -7.05 -0.17
C PHE A 241 -41.44 -7.13 -0.88
N ILE A 242 -41.44 -7.24 -2.21
CA ILE A 242 -42.67 -7.43 -3.01
C ILE A 242 -43.38 -8.73 -2.64
N LEU A 243 -42.63 -9.83 -2.46
CA LEU A 243 -43.19 -11.12 -2.05
C LEU A 243 -43.86 -11.05 -0.67
N VAL A 244 -43.26 -10.36 0.30
CA VAL A 244 -43.85 -10.15 1.62
C VAL A 244 -45.13 -9.32 1.52
N PHE A 245 -45.14 -8.27 0.70
CA PHE A 245 -46.34 -7.45 0.47
C PHE A 245 -47.48 -8.25 -0.17
N ILE A 246 -47.18 -9.08 -1.17
CA ILE A 246 -48.18 -9.96 -1.80
C ILE A 246 -48.73 -10.97 -0.79
N ALA A 247 -47.86 -11.58 0.03
CA ALA A 247 -48.28 -12.52 1.07
C ALA A 247 -49.22 -11.86 2.10
N LEU A 248 -48.92 -10.63 2.54
CA LEU A 248 -49.78 -9.87 3.46
C LEU A 248 -51.15 -9.56 2.86
N ILE A 249 -51.20 -9.21 1.57
CA ILE A 249 -52.47 -8.99 0.85
C ILE A 249 -53.27 -10.29 0.77
N PHE A 250 -52.63 -11.41 0.42
CA PHE A 250 -53.28 -12.72 0.35
C PHE A 250 -53.82 -13.18 1.71
N ILE A 251 -53.05 -13.01 2.78
CA ILE A 251 -53.49 -13.33 4.14
C ILE A 251 -54.68 -12.45 4.53
N GLY A 252 -54.63 -11.15 4.22
CA GLY A 252 -55.75 -10.22 4.47
C GLY A 252 -57.02 -10.58 3.69
N PHE A 253 -56.88 -11.11 2.47
CA PHE A 253 -58.02 -11.62 1.68
C PHE A 253 -58.56 -12.95 2.21
N ALA A 254 -57.70 -13.85 2.69
CA ALA A 254 -58.10 -15.16 3.19
C ALA A 254 -58.69 -15.13 4.61
N LEU A 255 -58.41 -14.09 5.40
CA LEU A 255 -58.97 -13.85 6.74
C LEU A 255 -60.27 -13.05 6.73
N ARG A 256 -60.78 -12.70 5.54
CA ARG A 256 -62.03 -11.96 5.33
C ARG A 256 -63.09 -12.88 4.74
#